data_AF-A0A1J7FMU8-F1
#
_entry.id   AF-A0A1J7FMU8-F1
#
_cell.length_a   1.000
_cell.length_b   1.000
_cell.length_c   1.000
_cell.angle_alpha   90.00
_cell.angle_beta   90.00
_cell.angle_gamma   90.00
#
_symmetry.space_group_name_H-M   'P 1'
#
loop_
_entity.id
_entity.type
_entity.pdbx_description
1 polymer ?
#
loop_
_entity_poly.entity_id
_entity_poly.type
_entity_poly.pdbx_seq_one_letter_code
_entity_poly.pdbx_strand_id
1 'polypeptide(L)'
;MTASGESLYEGVCKETKNPDCLPLLKDDPRITTAKNYLDLSRFILDFAENKAREGQKVMLQIAKEHPTVRINLCANHFYEGTITSFISAKGELIEDPMTATYDAKVAGDGPEYCAEAFTAANLENPPINKLVALVSIIAFYATDHLD
;
A
#
# COMPACT_ATOMS: atom_id res chain seq x y z
N MET A 1 -17.97 -29.94 -9.47
CA MET A 1 -16.75 -29.49 -8.78
C MET A 1 -15.99 -28.61 -9.75
N THR A 2 -16.27 -27.32 -9.76
CA THR A 2 -15.52 -26.34 -10.57
C THR A 2 -14.25 -26.01 -9.81
N ALA A 3 -13.11 -26.50 -10.29
CA ALA A 3 -11.81 -25.96 -9.90
C ALA A 3 -11.84 -24.47 -10.26
N SER A 4 -11.88 -23.57 -9.28
CA SER A 4 -11.65 -22.16 -9.59
C SER A 4 -10.15 -22.04 -9.87
N GLY A 5 -9.78 -21.98 -11.15
CA GLY A 5 -8.45 -21.55 -11.61
C GLY A 5 -8.20 -20.06 -11.35
N GLU A 6 -8.66 -19.57 -10.20
CA GLU A 6 -8.47 -18.21 -9.70
C GLU A 6 -7.00 -18.06 -9.31
N SER A 7 -6.36 -17.04 -9.85
CA SER A 7 -4.98 -16.71 -9.51
C SER A 7 -4.90 -16.12 -8.10
N LEU A 8 -3.72 -16.21 -7.47
CA LEU A 8 -3.55 -15.77 -6.08
C LEU A 8 -3.89 -14.29 -5.87
N TYR A 9 -3.50 -13.41 -6.80
CA TYR A 9 -3.80 -11.98 -6.71
C TYR A 9 -5.29 -11.67 -6.89
N GLU A 10 -6.02 -12.47 -7.67
CA GLU A 10 -7.49 -12.35 -7.79
C GLU A 10 -8.17 -12.69 -6.47
N GLY A 11 -7.70 -13.74 -5.80
CA GLY A 11 -8.13 -14.12 -4.45
C GLY A 11 -7.93 -12.97 -3.45
N VAL A 12 -6.72 -12.42 -3.36
CA VAL A 12 -6.41 -11.25 -2.52
C VAL A 12 -7.32 -10.07 -2.85
N CYS A 13 -7.50 -9.75 -4.14
CA CYS A 13 -8.35 -8.64 -4.54
C CYS A 13 -9.81 -8.80 -4.13
N LYS A 14 -10.33 -10.03 -4.14
CA LYS A 14 -11.69 -10.33 -3.68
C LYS A 14 -11.86 -10.06 -2.19
N GLU A 15 -10.84 -10.33 -1.38
CA GLU A 15 -10.83 -10.10 0.07
C GLU A 15 -10.87 -8.60 0.40
N THR A 16 -10.21 -7.77 -0.41
CA THR A 16 -10.29 -6.31 -0.26
C THR A 16 -11.71 -5.76 -0.45
N LYS A 17 -12.57 -6.49 -1.17
CA LYS A 17 -13.90 -6.05 -1.64
C LYS A 17 -13.85 -4.71 -2.39
N ASN A 18 -12.69 -4.34 -2.93
CA ASN A 18 -12.47 -3.11 -3.66
C ASN A 18 -12.30 -3.40 -5.16
N PRO A 19 -13.17 -2.86 -6.03
CA PRO A 19 -13.11 -3.13 -7.47
C PRO A 19 -11.84 -2.59 -8.12
N ASP A 20 -11.15 -1.62 -7.51
CA ASP A 20 -9.93 -1.02 -8.05
C ASP A 20 -8.69 -1.90 -7.82
N CYS A 21 -8.78 -2.97 -7.01
CA CYS A 21 -7.64 -3.84 -6.74
C CYS A 21 -7.14 -4.55 -8.01
N LEU A 22 -8.03 -5.21 -8.77
CA LEU A 22 -7.61 -5.95 -9.98
C LEU A 22 -6.99 -5.03 -11.03
N PRO A 23 -7.61 -3.89 -11.40
CA PRO A 23 -6.99 -2.93 -12.30
C PRO A 23 -5.64 -2.40 -11.84
N LEU A 24 -5.43 -2.28 -10.53
CA LEU A 24 -4.19 -1.75 -9.95
C LEU A 24 -3.01 -2.72 -10.09
N LEU A 25 -3.26 -4.02 -9.94
CA LEU A 25 -2.20 -5.04 -9.90
C LEU A 25 -1.92 -5.72 -11.26
N LYS A 26 -2.89 -5.72 -12.17
CA LYS A 26 -2.84 -6.52 -13.41
C LYS A 26 -1.67 -6.19 -14.35
N ASP A 27 -1.11 -4.98 -14.24
CA ASP A 27 -0.05 -4.52 -15.13
C ASP A 27 1.36 -4.98 -14.66
N ASP A 28 1.48 -5.52 -13.44
CA ASP A 28 2.74 -6.13 -12.98
C ASP A 28 2.72 -7.65 -13.24
N PRO A 29 3.52 -8.15 -14.21
CA PRO A 29 3.54 -9.57 -14.54
C PRO A 29 4.06 -10.43 -13.38
N ARG A 30 4.86 -9.88 -12.45
CA ARG A 30 5.37 -10.63 -11.30
C ARG A 30 4.24 -10.99 -10.35
N ILE A 31 3.33 -10.04 -10.12
CA ILE A 31 2.13 -10.23 -9.29
C ILE A 31 1.16 -11.21 -9.96
N THR A 32 0.85 -11.00 -11.23
CA THR A 32 -0.15 -11.83 -11.93
C THR A 32 0.30 -13.26 -12.21
N THR A 33 1.61 -13.52 -12.20
CA THR A 33 2.16 -14.86 -12.46
C THR A 33 2.71 -15.56 -11.21
N ALA A 34 2.64 -14.91 -10.03
CA ALA A 34 3.10 -15.47 -8.76
C ALA A 34 2.49 -16.85 -8.50
N LYS A 35 3.32 -17.78 -8.00
CA LYS A 35 2.96 -19.20 -7.83
C LYS A 35 2.65 -19.60 -6.39
N ASN A 36 3.01 -18.76 -5.45
CA ASN A 36 2.79 -18.95 -4.02
C ASN A 36 2.60 -17.58 -3.36
N TYR A 37 2.04 -17.57 -2.15
CA TYR A 37 1.78 -16.34 -1.42
C TYR A 37 3.05 -15.62 -0.99
N LEU A 38 4.16 -16.31 -0.74
CA LEU A 38 5.41 -15.65 -0.35
C LEU A 38 5.94 -14.74 -1.46
N ASP A 39 6.00 -15.25 -2.69
CA ASP A 39 6.38 -14.46 -3.87
C ASP A 39 5.36 -13.35 -4.14
N LEU A 40 4.05 -13.66 -4.06
CA LEU A 40 3.00 -12.68 -4.26
C LEU A 40 3.10 -11.50 -3.28
N SER A 41 3.21 -11.79 -1.98
CA SER A 41 3.31 -10.80 -0.92
C SER A 41 4.55 -9.95 -1.08
N ARG A 42 5.69 -10.56 -1.41
CA ARG A 42 6.91 -9.82 -1.73
C ARG A 42 6.73 -8.87 -2.90
N PHE A 43 6.12 -9.32 -4.00
CA PHE A 43 5.91 -8.47 -5.18
C PHE A 43 4.91 -7.34 -4.92
N ILE A 44 3.84 -7.60 -4.17
CA ILE A 44 2.88 -6.58 -3.75
C ILE A 44 3.54 -5.55 -2.81
N LEU A 45 4.37 -5.98 -1.86
CA LEU A 45 5.11 -5.07 -0.98
C LEU A 45 6.13 -4.22 -1.74
N ASP A 46 6.83 -4.79 -2.72
CA ASP A 46 7.70 -4.02 -3.62
C ASP A 46 6.90 -2.99 -4.44
N PHE A 47 5.73 -3.38 -4.94
CA PHE A 47 4.84 -2.46 -5.65
C PHE A 47 4.33 -1.34 -4.72
N ALA A 48 3.92 -1.70 -3.50
CA ALA A 48 3.43 -0.79 -2.47
C ALA A 48 4.49 0.24 -2.04
N GLU A 49 5.72 -0.20 -1.78
CA GLU A 49 6.86 0.66 -1.45
C GLU A 49 7.10 1.68 -2.57
N ASN A 50 7.10 1.23 -3.83
CA ASN A 50 7.29 2.11 -4.98
C ASN A 50 6.17 3.16 -5.09
N LYS A 51 4.91 2.77 -4.89
CA LYS A 51 3.77 3.70 -4.88
C LYS A 51 3.81 4.67 -3.72
N ALA A 52 4.27 4.25 -2.54
CA ALA A 52 4.49 5.15 -1.41
C ALA A 52 5.58 6.18 -1.73
N ARG A 53 6.69 5.78 -2.36
CA ARG A 53 7.75 6.70 -2.81
C ARG A 53 7.28 7.67 -3.88
N GLU A 54 6.45 7.23 -4.82
CA GLU A 54 5.79 8.12 -5.80
C GLU A 54 4.89 9.13 -5.08
N GLY A 55 4.05 8.67 -4.15
CA GLY A 55 3.18 9.53 -3.34
C GLY A 55 3.97 10.55 -2.52
N GLN A 56 5.07 10.15 -1.89
CA GLN A 56 5.93 11.07 -1.14
C GLN A 56 6.46 12.20 -2.04
N LYS A 57 6.90 11.89 -3.27
CA LYS A 57 7.36 12.91 -4.23
C LYS A 57 6.23 13.90 -4.57
N VAL A 58 5.01 13.41 -4.77
CA VAL A 58 3.84 14.27 -5.00
C VAL A 58 3.57 15.15 -3.79
N MET A 59 3.56 14.59 -2.57
CA MET A 59 3.34 15.37 -1.36
C MET A 59 4.42 16.42 -1.12
N LEU A 60 5.69 16.10 -1.42
CA LEU A 60 6.79 17.06 -1.32
C LEU A 60 6.64 18.22 -2.30
N GLN A 61 6.06 18.00 -3.48
CA GLN A 61 5.76 19.08 -4.41
C GLN A 61 4.61 19.95 -3.89
N ILE A 62 3.51 19.33 -3.43
CA ILE A 62 2.37 20.05 -2.86
C ILE A 62 2.80 20.86 -1.62
N ALA A 63 3.67 20.32 -0.78
CA ALA A 63 4.17 20.99 0.41
C ALA A 63 4.96 22.27 0.10
N LYS A 64 5.59 22.38 -1.08
CA LYS A 64 6.24 23.63 -1.53
C LYS A 64 5.21 24.71 -1.87
N GLU A 65 4.07 24.31 -2.43
CA GLU A 65 2.99 25.20 -2.87
C GLU A 65 2.07 25.59 -1.69
N HIS A 66 1.88 24.67 -0.75
CA HIS A 66 1.01 24.80 0.42
C HIS A 66 1.73 24.40 1.71
N PRO A 67 2.70 25.21 2.20
CA PRO A 67 3.61 24.85 3.29
C PRO A 67 2.98 24.96 4.68
N THR A 68 1.78 24.41 4.87
CA THR A 68 1.16 24.32 6.20
C THR A 68 1.87 23.24 7.04
N VAL A 69 1.79 23.36 8.36
CA VAL A 69 2.36 22.35 9.27
C VAL A 69 1.86 20.94 8.95
N ARG A 70 0.56 20.79 8.66
CA ARG A 70 -0.05 19.49 8.41
C ARG A 70 0.36 18.89 7.05
N ILE A 71 0.45 19.71 6.01
CA ILE A 71 0.92 19.23 4.70
C ILE A 71 2.41 18.86 4.76
N ASN A 72 3.23 19.62 5.49
CA ASN A 72 4.62 19.25 5.72
C ASN A 72 4.77 17.95 6.51
N LEU A 73 3.94 17.72 7.53
CA LEU A 73 3.90 16.44 8.26
C LEU A 73 3.50 15.28 7.34
N CYS A 74 2.49 15.49 6.48
CA CYS A 74 2.10 14.51 5.47
C CYS A 74 3.27 14.14 4.56
N ALA A 75 3.94 15.13 3.96
CA ALA A 75 4.99 14.88 2.98
C ALA A 75 6.26 14.24 3.57
N ASN A 76 6.64 14.66 4.78
CA ASN A 76 7.92 14.25 5.37
C ASN A 76 7.77 13.12 6.36
N HIS A 77 6.79 13.15 7.26
CA HIS A 77 6.70 12.19 8.36
C HIS A 77 5.77 11.02 8.04
N PHE A 78 4.53 11.30 7.62
CA PHE A 78 3.54 10.24 7.40
C PHE A 78 3.92 9.34 6.23
N TYR A 79 4.36 9.91 5.11
CA TYR A 79 4.84 9.11 3.98
C TYR A 79 6.16 8.39 4.27
N GLU A 80 7.07 8.94 5.08
CA GLU A 80 8.29 8.23 5.50
C GLU A 80 7.93 7.02 6.38
N GLY A 81 6.97 7.19 7.29
CA GLY A 81 6.40 6.10 8.08
C GLY A 81 5.84 4.98 7.20
N THR A 82 4.96 5.32 6.25
CA THR A 82 4.41 4.35 5.29
C THR A 82 5.47 3.58 4.50
N ILE A 83 6.48 4.28 3.98
CA ILE A 83 7.59 3.64 3.25
C ILE A 83 8.36 2.69 4.16
N THR A 84 8.66 3.13 5.39
CA THR A 84 9.41 2.33 6.36
C THR A 84 8.63 1.09 6.78
N SER A 85 7.32 1.20 7.01
CA SER A 85 6.46 0.06 7.31
C SER A 85 6.42 -0.97 6.17
N PHE A 86 6.36 -0.54 4.90
CA PHE A 86 6.46 -1.49 3.78
C PHE A 86 7.83 -2.18 3.68
N ILE A 87 8.90 -1.46 3.98
CA ILE A 87 10.25 -2.05 4.02
C ILE A 87 10.36 -3.06 5.16
N SER A 88 9.85 -2.72 6.33
CA SER A 88 9.82 -3.57 7.52
C SER A 88 9.03 -4.85 7.24
N ALA A 89 7.80 -4.70 6.74
CA ALA A 89 6.96 -5.83 6.35
C ALA A 89 7.66 -6.79 5.40
N LYS A 90 8.36 -6.25 4.38
CA LYS A 90 9.13 -7.06 3.43
C LYS A 90 10.31 -7.79 4.07
N GLY A 91 10.97 -7.17 5.04
CA GLY A 91 12.08 -7.76 5.79
C GLY A 91 11.66 -8.92 6.68
N GLU A 92 10.44 -8.87 7.20
CA GLU A 92 9.92 -9.83 8.16
C GLU A 92 9.14 -10.99 7.55
N LEU A 93 8.81 -10.94 6.24
CA LEU A 93 7.98 -11.93 5.53
C LEU A 93 8.27 -13.42 5.83
N ILE A 94 9.53 -13.77 6.12
CA ILE A 94 9.94 -15.16 6.38
C ILE A 94 10.14 -15.42 7.87
N GLU A 95 10.67 -14.44 8.60
CA GLU A 95 11.07 -14.61 10.00
C GLU A 95 9.88 -14.41 10.95
N ASP A 96 8.98 -13.48 10.62
CA ASP A 96 7.79 -13.13 11.40
C ASP A 96 6.65 -12.62 10.47
N PRO A 97 5.91 -13.53 9.82
CA PRO A 97 4.81 -13.17 8.93
C PRO A 97 3.67 -12.39 9.61
N MET A 98 3.47 -12.57 10.92
CA MET A 98 2.48 -11.81 11.69
C MET A 98 2.88 -10.34 11.79
N THR A 99 4.13 -10.05 12.14
CA THR A 99 4.63 -8.66 12.17
C THR A 99 4.66 -8.07 10.77
N ALA A 100 5.04 -8.84 9.74
CA ALA A 100 4.95 -8.39 8.36
C ALA A 100 3.53 -7.98 7.95
N THR A 101 2.52 -8.76 8.37
CA THR A 101 1.11 -8.47 8.10
C THR A 101 0.62 -7.24 8.84
N TYR A 102 1.03 -7.07 10.10
CA TYR A 102 0.74 -5.89 10.88
C TYR A 102 1.35 -4.63 10.24
N ASP A 103 2.63 -4.67 9.87
CA ASP A 103 3.32 -3.53 9.25
C ASP A 103 2.76 -3.17 7.88
N ALA A 104 2.38 -4.17 7.07
CA ALA A 104 1.71 -3.95 5.79
C ALA A 104 0.39 -3.16 5.96
N LYS A 105 -0.36 -3.42 7.03
CA LYS A 105 -1.60 -2.72 7.37
C LYS A 105 -1.33 -1.32 7.92
N VAL A 106 -0.39 -1.17 8.86
CA VAL A 106 -0.02 0.13 9.46
C VAL A 106 0.49 1.12 8.42
N ALA A 107 1.11 0.63 7.33
CA ALA A 107 1.54 1.48 6.23
C ALA A 107 0.40 2.36 5.66
N GLY A 108 -0.86 1.92 5.77
CA GLY A 108 -2.05 2.66 5.32
C GLY A 108 -2.38 3.91 6.15
N ASP A 109 -1.93 3.98 7.40
CA ASP A 109 -2.22 5.09 8.32
C ASP A 109 -1.68 6.43 7.79
N GLY A 110 -0.49 6.42 7.19
CA GLY A 110 0.15 7.63 6.67
C GLY A 110 -0.71 8.36 5.62
N PRO A 111 -1.16 7.69 4.54
CA PRO A 111 -2.11 8.24 3.58
C PRO A 111 -3.44 8.71 4.18
N GLU A 112 -3.95 8.05 5.22
CA GLU A 112 -5.17 8.49 5.91
C GLU A 112 -4.94 9.80 6.68
N TYR A 113 -3.87 9.91 7.46
CA TYR A 113 -3.50 11.15 8.13
C TYR A 113 -3.19 12.28 7.13
N CYS A 114 -2.61 11.94 5.98
CA CYS A 114 -2.48 12.87 4.87
C CYS A 114 -3.85 13.37 4.38
N ALA A 115 -4.82 12.49 4.14
CA ALA A 115 -6.17 12.89 3.71
C ALA A 115 -6.83 13.88 4.69
N GLU A 116 -6.64 13.67 6.00
CA GLU A 116 -7.08 14.61 7.04
C GLU A 116 -6.34 15.95 6.97
N ALA A 117 -5.03 15.94 6.73
CA ALA A 117 -4.23 17.15 6.53
C ALA A 117 -4.72 17.97 5.33
N PHE A 118 -5.03 17.32 4.21
CA PHE A 118 -5.60 17.97 3.02
C PHE A 118 -6.97 18.59 3.32
N THR A 119 -7.85 17.83 3.98
CA THR A 119 -9.17 18.32 4.40
C THR A 119 -9.05 19.55 5.29
N ALA A 120 -8.15 19.52 6.28
CA ALA A 120 -7.93 20.64 7.19
C ALA A 120 -7.29 21.87 6.53
N ALA A 121 -6.52 21.66 5.45
CA ALA A 121 -5.97 22.74 4.63
C ALA A 121 -6.98 23.27 3.58
N ASN A 122 -8.20 22.71 3.53
CA ASN A 122 -9.20 22.98 2.51
C ASN A 122 -8.65 22.74 1.08
N LEU A 123 -7.88 21.67 0.92
CA LEU A 123 -7.30 21.22 -0.34
C LEU A 123 -7.95 19.89 -0.74
N GLU A 124 -8.05 19.66 -2.05
CA GLU A 124 -8.48 18.36 -2.56
C GLU A 124 -7.44 17.28 -2.22
N ASN A 125 -7.92 16.16 -1.67
CA ASN A 125 -7.04 15.02 -1.34
C ASN A 125 -6.53 14.34 -2.62
N PRO A 126 -5.21 14.30 -2.87
CA PRO A 126 -4.65 13.71 -4.07
C PRO A 126 -5.02 12.22 -4.22
N PRO A 127 -5.36 11.75 -5.44
CA PRO A 127 -5.73 10.35 -5.67
C PRO A 127 -4.68 9.33 -5.20
N ILE A 128 -3.40 9.72 -5.20
CA ILE A 128 -2.30 8.87 -4.76
C ILE A 128 -2.40 8.46 -3.27
N ASN A 129 -3.01 9.27 -2.41
CA ASN A 129 -3.24 8.89 -1.01
C ASN A 129 -4.20 7.69 -0.93
N LYS A 130 -5.31 7.73 -1.69
CA LYS A 130 -6.26 6.61 -1.76
C LYS A 130 -5.63 5.36 -2.36
N LEU A 131 -4.78 5.52 -3.37
CA LEU A 131 -4.06 4.41 -4.00
C LEU A 131 -3.10 3.74 -3.01
N VAL A 132 -2.32 4.52 -2.26
CA VAL A 132 -1.37 3.97 -1.28
C VAL A 132 -2.10 3.34 -0.08
N ALA A 133 -3.23 3.89 0.36
CA ALA A 133 -4.09 3.23 1.34
C ALA A 133 -4.62 1.88 0.82
N LEU A 134 -5.10 1.84 -0.43
CA LEU A 134 -5.57 0.60 -1.04
C LEU A 134 -4.46 -0.44 -1.16
N VAL A 135 -3.26 -0.06 -1.59
CA VAL A 135 -2.15 -1.02 -1.74
C VAL A 135 -1.67 -1.56 -0.38
N SER A 136 -1.79 -0.78 0.70
CA SER A 136 -1.57 -1.27 2.07
C SER A 136 -2.57 -2.37 2.44
N ILE A 137 -3.86 -2.18 2.15
CA ILE A 137 -4.90 -3.20 2.39
C ILE A 137 -4.63 -4.46 1.55
N ILE A 138 -4.25 -4.30 0.29
CA ILE A 138 -3.88 -5.42 -0.59
C ILE A 138 -2.67 -6.17 -0.01
N ALA A 139 -1.64 -5.44 0.43
CA ALA A 139 -0.44 -6.03 1.03
C ALA A 139 -0.78 -6.80 2.30
N PHE A 140 -1.61 -6.24 3.18
CA PHE A 140 -2.12 -6.91 4.38
C PHE A 140 -2.77 -8.26 4.04
N TYR A 141 -3.72 -8.30 3.10
CA TYR A 141 -4.37 -9.56 2.74
C TYR A 141 -3.40 -10.55 2.11
N ALA A 142 -2.46 -10.09 1.29
CA ALA A 142 -1.46 -10.98 0.71
C ALA A 142 -0.58 -11.64 1.79
N THR A 143 -0.11 -10.86 2.76
CA THR A 143 0.74 -11.35 3.85
C THR A 143 -0.02 -12.21 4.86
N ASP A 144 -1.32 -11.97 5.06
CA ASP A 144 -2.19 -12.77 5.96
C ASP A 144 -2.28 -14.24 5.52
N HIS A 145 -2.07 -14.56 4.24
CA HIS A 145 -1.99 -15.95 3.74
C HIS A 145 -0.66 -16.66 4.05
N LEU A 146 0.27 -16.01 4.77
CA LEU A 146 1.55 -16.59 5.19
C LEU A 146 1.55 -17.12 6.64
N ASP A 147 0.49 -16.84 7.41
CA ASP A 147 0.27 -17.31 8.78
C ASP A 147 -0.63 -18.57 8.83
#